data_AF-A0A954M8H5-F1
#
_entry.id   AF-A0A954M8H5-F1
#
_cell.length_a   1.000
_cell.length_b   1.000
_cell.length_c   1.000
_cell.angle_alpha   90.00
_cell.angle_beta   90.00
_cell.angle_gamma   90.00
#
_symmetry.space_group_name_H-M   'P 1'
#
loop_
_entity.id
_entity.type
_entity.pdbx_description
1 polymer ?
#
loop_
_entity_poly.entity_id
_entity_poly.type
_entity_poly.pdbx_seq_one_letter_code
_entity_poly.pdbx_strand_id
1 'polypeptide(L)'
;GKGRQWEGGIREPFYIHAPGITKPGSTSDYPVSGIDWYPTLLQLAGVDIPKDQQVDGISLVDVLQGKSGPDRPLFWHYPHYGNQGGEPSSIMMHNNWKLIFYHEDQHIELYDIVQDIAEQHDLSATRADIATPMLNSLRLWLKTTGAKFPTPDPDFDPAKREARWTNLKTTGMQQLEKQHANFLNENFKPNKDWWESSLAD
;
A
#
# COMPACT_ATOMS: atom_id res chain seq x y z
N GLY A 1 -4.15 -7.76 2.05
CA GLY A 1 -4.39 -7.91 0.61
C GLY A 1 -4.77 -6.58 0.01
N LYS A 2 -4.89 -6.51 -1.32
CA LYS A 2 -5.33 -5.33 -2.08
C LYS A 2 -6.43 -4.52 -1.38
N GLY A 3 -6.30 -3.20 -1.40
CA GLY A 3 -7.31 -2.28 -0.85
C GLY A 3 -7.36 -2.24 0.67
N ARG A 4 -6.34 -2.75 1.36
CA ARG A 4 -6.19 -2.68 2.82
C ARG A 4 -4.87 -2.01 3.20
N GLN A 5 -4.89 -1.36 4.36
CA GLN A 5 -3.82 -0.53 4.92
C GLN A 5 -2.60 -1.30 5.45
N TRP A 6 -2.78 -2.59 5.76
CA TRP A 6 -1.72 -3.48 6.23
C TRP A 6 -0.69 -3.82 5.14
N GLU A 7 0.47 -4.35 5.52
CA GLU A 7 1.61 -4.69 4.65
C GLU A 7 1.18 -5.54 3.47
N GLY A 8 0.29 -6.50 3.67
CA GLY A 8 -0.23 -7.32 2.58
C GLY A 8 -1.06 -6.57 1.53
N GLY A 9 -1.31 -5.27 1.68
CA GLY A 9 -1.98 -4.41 0.70
C GLY A 9 -1.11 -3.29 0.13
N ILE A 10 0.06 -3.01 0.73
CA ILE A 10 0.96 -1.91 0.31
C ILE A 10 2.40 -2.36 -0.01
N ARG A 11 2.82 -3.52 0.49
CA ARG A 11 4.15 -4.07 0.24
C ARG A 11 4.15 -4.91 -1.02
N GLU A 12 5.03 -4.58 -1.95
CA GLU A 12 5.10 -5.20 -3.27
C GLU A 12 6.49 -5.79 -3.53
N PRO A 13 6.59 -6.86 -4.35
CA PRO A 13 7.87 -7.31 -4.85
C PRO A 13 8.44 -6.25 -5.81
N PHE A 14 9.69 -5.85 -5.59
CA PHE A 14 10.37 -4.87 -6.44
C PHE A 14 11.72 -5.40 -6.90
N TYR A 15 11.92 -5.41 -8.21
CA TYR A 15 13.17 -5.78 -8.86
C TYR A 15 13.52 -4.72 -9.91
N ILE A 16 14.79 -4.33 -9.94
CA ILE A 16 15.30 -3.37 -10.90
C ILE A 16 16.71 -3.75 -11.33
N HIS A 17 16.95 -3.67 -12.63
CA HIS A 17 18.25 -3.92 -13.24
C HIS A 17 18.62 -2.69 -14.07
N ALA A 18 19.68 -1.99 -13.65
CA ALA A 18 20.25 -0.86 -14.36
C ALA A 18 21.72 -1.18 -14.68
N PRO A 19 22.04 -1.57 -15.92
CA PRO A 19 23.39 -1.96 -16.31
C PRO A 19 24.45 -0.91 -15.94
N GLY A 20 25.54 -1.34 -15.30
CA GLY A 20 26.60 -0.45 -14.83
C GLY A 20 26.28 0.32 -13.54
N ILE A 21 25.05 0.21 -13.02
CA ILE A 21 24.62 0.83 -11.76
C ILE A 21 24.34 -0.24 -10.69
N THR A 22 23.44 -1.18 -10.98
CA THR A 22 23.05 -2.23 -10.04
C THR A 22 24.10 -3.35 -9.99
N LYS A 23 24.40 -3.84 -8.78
CA LYS A 23 25.18 -5.07 -8.59
C LYS A 23 24.29 -6.31 -8.77
N PRO A 24 24.62 -7.28 -9.65
CA PRO A 24 23.82 -8.50 -9.79
C PRO A 24 23.66 -9.25 -8.46
N GLY A 25 22.42 -9.65 -8.15
CA GLY A 25 22.09 -10.42 -6.94
C GLY A 25 22.14 -9.64 -5.63
N SER A 26 22.34 -8.32 -5.63
CA SER A 26 22.24 -7.52 -4.41
C SER A 26 20.80 -7.31 -3.96
N THR A 27 20.62 -7.10 -2.66
CA THR A 27 19.34 -6.71 -2.03
C THR A 27 19.51 -5.39 -1.28
N SER A 28 18.40 -4.71 -1.01
CA SER A 28 18.34 -3.51 -0.17
C SER A 28 17.04 -3.51 0.63
N ASP A 29 17.13 -3.20 1.92
CA ASP A 29 15.99 -3.04 2.82
C ASP A 29 15.52 -1.57 2.92
N TYR A 30 16.09 -0.68 2.10
CA TYR A 30 15.67 0.71 2.07
C TYR A 30 14.20 0.83 1.59
N PRO A 31 13.34 1.57 2.31
CA PRO A 31 11.93 1.69 1.94
C PRO A 31 11.76 2.51 0.66
N VAL A 32 11.07 1.92 -0.31
CA VAL A 32 10.80 2.49 -1.64
C VAL A 32 9.30 2.57 -1.87
N SER A 33 8.86 3.63 -2.54
CA SER A 33 7.50 3.81 -3.02
C SER A 33 7.48 4.09 -4.52
N GLY A 34 6.36 3.85 -5.18
CA GLY A 34 6.21 4.08 -6.62
C GLY A 34 6.50 5.53 -7.05
N ILE A 35 6.35 6.49 -6.14
CA ILE A 35 6.68 7.90 -6.38
C ILE A 35 8.17 8.13 -6.68
N ASP A 36 9.05 7.21 -6.26
CA ASP A 36 10.49 7.30 -6.46
C ASP A 36 10.91 6.94 -7.88
N TRP A 37 10.02 6.31 -8.66
CA TRP A 37 10.33 5.88 -10.03
C TRP A 37 10.59 7.08 -10.93
N TYR A 38 9.77 8.12 -10.81
CA TYR A 38 9.87 9.32 -11.64
C TYR A 38 11.27 9.98 -11.56
N PRO A 39 11.76 10.41 -10.38
CA PRO A 39 13.10 11.02 -10.27
C PRO A 39 14.23 10.02 -10.57
N THR A 40 14.05 8.73 -10.25
CA THR A 40 15.06 7.69 -10.57
C THR A 40 15.26 7.55 -12.07
N LEU A 41 14.17 7.43 -12.83
CA LEU A 41 14.22 7.26 -14.28
C LEU A 41 14.80 8.50 -14.97
N LEU A 42 14.45 9.70 -14.52
CA LEU A 42 15.05 10.94 -15.04
C LEU A 42 16.57 11.00 -14.81
N GLN A 43 17.03 10.68 -13.60
CA GLN A 43 18.46 10.66 -13.30
C GLN A 43 19.21 9.62 -14.14
N LEU A 44 18.65 8.42 -14.30
CA LEU A 44 19.24 7.38 -15.16
C LEU A 44 19.29 7.79 -16.64
N ALA A 45 18.33 8.60 -17.10
CA ALA A 45 18.29 9.14 -18.45
C ALA A 45 19.17 10.40 -18.64
N GLY A 46 19.76 10.94 -17.57
CA GLY A 46 20.51 12.20 -17.61
C GLY A 46 19.63 13.42 -17.89
N VAL A 47 18.36 13.36 -17.46
CA VAL A 47 17.37 14.43 -17.64
C VAL A 47 17.11 15.12 -16.30
N ASP A 48 17.13 16.45 -16.29
CA ASP A 48 16.78 17.23 -15.10
C ASP A 48 15.28 17.19 -14.81
N ILE A 49 14.92 17.22 -13.53
CA ILE A 49 13.52 17.40 -13.11
C ILE A 49 13.04 18.79 -13.59
N PRO A 50 11.91 18.88 -14.31
CA PRO A 50 11.35 20.17 -14.71
C PRO A 50 11.08 21.06 -13.49
N LYS A 51 11.52 22.33 -13.57
CA LYS A 51 11.49 23.27 -12.42
C LYS A 51 10.09 23.61 -11.93
N ASP A 52 9.07 23.40 -12.76
CA ASP A 52 7.66 23.66 -12.48
C ASP A 52 6.95 22.47 -11.83
N GLN A 53 7.63 21.33 -11.67
CA GLN A 53 7.05 20.14 -11.06
C GLN A 53 7.49 19.97 -9.62
N GLN A 54 6.50 19.77 -8.75
CA GLN A 54 6.75 19.29 -7.39
C GLN A 54 6.87 17.76 -7.44
N VAL A 55 8.01 17.24 -6.97
CA VAL A 55 8.30 15.81 -6.93
C VAL A 55 8.47 15.39 -5.47
N ASP A 56 7.58 14.51 -4.99
CA ASP A 56 7.63 13.99 -3.62
C ASP A 56 8.61 12.82 -3.47
N GLY A 57 8.83 12.08 -4.55
CA GLY A 57 9.76 10.94 -4.57
C GLY A 57 11.22 11.38 -4.55
N ILE A 58 12.11 10.43 -4.23
CA ILE A 58 13.55 10.61 -4.32
C ILE A 58 14.13 9.68 -5.38
N SER A 59 15.26 10.05 -5.97
CA SER A 59 15.97 9.12 -6.84
C SER A 59 16.62 8.00 -6.03
N LEU A 60 16.46 6.77 -6.52
CA LEU A 60 17.03 5.57 -5.94
C LEU A 60 18.42 5.24 -6.47
N VAL A 61 18.99 6.03 -7.40
CA VAL A 61 20.28 5.69 -8.05
C VAL A 61 21.38 5.39 -7.04
N ASP A 62 21.50 6.17 -5.97
CA ASP A 62 22.47 5.91 -4.91
C ASP A 62 22.20 4.58 -4.17
N VAL A 63 20.93 4.28 -3.89
CA VAL A 63 20.50 3.00 -3.30
C VAL A 63 20.82 1.83 -4.23
N LEU A 64 20.62 2.00 -5.55
CA LEU A 64 20.94 0.99 -6.56
C LEU A 64 22.46 0.72 -6.66
N GLN A 65 23.28 1.71 -6.32
CA GLN A 65 24.75 1.58 -6.21
C GLN A 65 25.20 0.97 -4.87
N GLY A 66 24.26 0.63 -3.98
CA GLY A 66 24.56 0.07 -2.66
C GLY A 66 24.93 1.11 -1.59
N LYS A 67 24.64 2.39 -1.83
CA LYS A 67 24.81 3.44 -0.82
C LYS A 67 23.54 3.54 0.05
N SER A 68 23.68 4.13 1.23
CA SER A 68 22.52 4.46 2.07
C SER A 68 21.66 5.52 1.39
N GLY A 69 20.34 5.32 1.40
CA GLY A 69 19.39 6.37 1.05
C GLY A 69 19.22 7.40 2.18
N PRO A 70 18.62 8.57 1.89
CA PRO A 70 18.32 9.56 2.91
C PRO A 70 17.24 9.04 3.87
N ASP A 71 17.30 9.50 5.13
CA ASP A 71 16.20 9.28 6.07
C ASP A 71 14.96 10.07 5.61
N ARG A 72 13.82 9.39 5.55
CA ARG A 72 12.54 10.00 5.17
C ARG A 72 11.35 9.16 5.64
N PRO A 73 10.21 9.80 5.92
CA PRO A 73 8.95 9.10 6.06
C PRO A 73 8.33 8.77 4.70
N LEU A 74 7.48 7.74 4.67
CA LEU A 74 6.55 7.44 3.58
C LEU A 74 5.11 7.63 4.08
N PHE A 75 4.24 8.08 3.18
CA PHE A 75 2.85 8.37 3.52
C PHE A 75 1.89 7.75 2.50
N TRP A 76 0.74 7.31 3.01
CA TRP A 76 -0.40 6.91 2.19
C TRP A 76 -1.65 7.59 2.71
N HIS A 77 -2.52 7.99 1.79
CA HIS A 77 -3.82 8.53 2.12
C HIS A 77 -4.84 7.89 1.20
N TYR A 78 -5.73 7.09 1.77
CA TYR A 78 -6.80 6.42 1.02
C TYR A 78 -8.14 6.74 1.69
N PRO A 79 -8.75 7.91 1.37
CA PRO A 79 -9.98 8.38 2.00
C PRO A 79 -11.23 7.70 1.41
N HIS A 80 -11.11 6.40 1.11
CA HIS A 80 -12.12 5.62 0.39
C HIS A 80 -12.24 4.24 0.99
N TYR A 81 -13.45 3.68 0.93
CA TYR A 81 -13.58 2.23 0.96
C TYR A 81 -13.11 1.67 -0.38
N GLY A 82 -12.49 0.49 -0.33
CA GLY A 82 -12.26 -0.34 -1.50
C GLY A 82 -13.26 -1.49 -1.56
N ASN A 83 -13.35 -2.16 -2.71
CA ASN A 83 -14.18 -3.35 -2.87
C ASN A 83 -13.64 -4.59 -2.12
N GLN A 84 -12.47 -4.46 -1.49
CA GLN A 84 -11.76 -5.53 -0.78
C GLN A 84 -11.93 -5.44 0.75
N GLY A 85 -12.75 -4.49 1.20
CA GLY A 85 -13.19 -4.33 2.58
C GLY A 85 -12.24 -3.57 3.49
N GLY A 86 -11.24 -2.87 2.95
CA GLY A 86 -10.51 -1.86 3.71
C GLY A 86 -11.33 -0.60 3.95
N GLU A 87 -10.93 0.14 4.96
CA GLU A 87 -11.64 1.31 5.49
C GLU A 87 -10.83 2.58 5.16
N PRO A 88 -11.49 3.75 5.05
CA PRO A 88 -10.80 5.00 4.82
C PRO A 88 -9.72 5.25 5.88
N SER A 89 -8.46 5.29 5.45
CA SER A 89 -7.32 5.35 6.36
C SER A 89 -6.17 6.21 5.82
N SER A 90 -5.25 6.55 6.69
CA SER A 90 -4.00 7.25 6.36
C SER A 90 -2.86 6.66 7.14
N ILE A 91 -1.71 6.54 6.49
CA ILE A 91 -0.59 5.76 6.98
C ILE A 91 0.65 6.63 6.94
N MET A 92 1.48 6.51 7.97
CA MET A 92 2.85 6.99 7.98
C MET A 92 3.77 5.83 8.31
N MET A 93 4.80 5.64 7.50
CA MET A 93 5.94 4.77 7.83
C MET A 93 7.18 5.62 8.01
N HIS A 94 7.93 5.38 9.07
CA HIS A 94 9.23 6.02 9.28
C HIS A 94 10.11 5.14 10.16
N ASN A 95 11.34 4.86 9.69
CA ASN A 95 12.20 3.83 10.27
C ASN A 95 11.47 2.46 10.30
N ASN A 96 11.42 1.82 11.46
CA ASN A 96 10.74 0.53 11.65
C ASN A 96 9.26 0.67 12.00
N TRP A 97 8.75 1.90 12.11
CA TRP A 97 7.42 2.15 12.64
C TRP A 97 6.43 2.41 11.52
N LYS A 98 5.25 1.82 11.65
CA LYS A 98 4.10 2.08 10.81
C LYS A 98 2.93 2.50 11.69
N LEU A 99 2.41 3.70 11.45
CA LEU A 99 1.20 4.20 12.08
C LEU A 99 0.08 4.21 11.06
N ILE A 100 -1.08 3.70 11.45
CA ILE A 100 -2.32 3.73 10.67
C ILE A 100 -3.33 4.58 11.45
N PHE A 101 -3.96 5.53 10.79
CA PHE A 101 -5.06 6.35 11.30
C PHE A 101 -6.33 6.04 10.53
N TYR A 102 -7.38 5.67 11.25
CA TYR A 102 -8.68 5.29 10.70
C TYR A 102 -9.65 6.47 10.76
N HIS A 103 -10.26 6.85 9.63
CA HIS A 103 -11.11 8.04 9.59
C HIS A 103 -12.54 7.80 10.09
N GLU A 104 -13.00 6.54 10.16
CA GLU A 104 -14.36 6.22 10.61
C GLU A 104 -14.58 6.55 12.10
N ASP A 105 -13.66 6.13 12.97
CA ASP A 105 -13.76 6.23 14.43
C ASP A 105 -12.57 6.95 15.08
N GLN A 106 -11.61 7.40 14.26
CA GLN A 106 -10.41 8.11 14.67
C GLN A 106 -9.41 7.31 15.51
N HIS A 107 -9.53 5.98 15.57
CA HIS A 107 -8.51 5.18 16.23
C HIS A 107 -7.20 5.15 15.43
N ILE A 108 -6.13 4.74 16.10
CA ILE A 108 -4.83 4.50 15.48
C ILE A 108 -4.35 3.10 15.82
N GLU A 109 -3.55 2.55 14.92
CA GLU A 109 -2.72 1.37 15.17
C GLU A 109 -1.25 1.78 14.97
N LEU A 110 -0.35 1.18 15.75
CA LEU A 110 1.10 1.35 15.62
C LEU A 110 1.81 0.00 15.65
N TYR A 111 2.65 -0.26 14.65
CA TYR A 111 3.41 -1.50 14.53
C TYR A 111 4.91 -1.23 14.35
N ASP A 112 5.75 -2.10 14.94
CA ASP A 112 7.16 -2.25 14.55
C ASP A 112 7.21 -3.33 13.45
N ILE A 113 7.30 -2.92 12.18
CA ILE A 113 7.18 -3.83 11.03
C ILE A 113 8.42 -4.72 10.82
N VAL A 114 9.53 -4.41 11.50
CA VAL A 114 10.73 -5.25 11.47
C VAL A 114 10.55 -6.42 12.44
N GLN A 115 9.95 -6.19 13.60
CA GLN A 115 9.69 -7.22 14.60
C GLN A 115 8.37 -7.96 14.38
N ASP A 116 7.37 -7.28 13.83
CA ASP A 116 6.01 -7.77 13.62
C ASP A 116 5.51 -7.41 12.21
N ILE A 117 6.11 -8.07 11.23
CA ILE A 117 5.78 -7.92 9.80
C ILE A 117 4.33 -8.31 9.46
N ALA A 118 3.68 -9.09 10.33
CA ALA A 118 2.31 -9.54 10.19
C ALA A 118 1.30 -8.60 10.86
N GLU A 119 1.79 -7.53 11.51
CA GLU A 119 0.97 -6.49 12.14
C GLU A 119 -0.05 -7.06 13.14
N GLN A 120 0.40 -7.99 13.99
CA GLN A 120 -0.47 -8.71 14.94
C GLN A 120 -0.61 -8.01 16.29
N HIS A 121 0.35 -7.16 16.65
CA HIS A 121 0.43 -6.54 17.97
C HIS A 121 0.40 -5.02 17.85
N ASP A 122 -0.78 -4.42 18.09
CA ASP A 122 -0.91 -2.98 18.16
C ASP A 122 -0.20 -2.42 19.42
N LEU A 123 0.77 -1.52 19.17
CA LEU A 123 1.57 -0.85 20.18
C LEU A 123 1.10 0.58 20.46
N SER A 124 0.01 1.04 19.83
CA SER A 124 -0.47 2.42 19.93
C SER A 124 -0.68 2.88 21.39
N ALA A 125 -1.25 2.00 22.22
CA ALA A 125 -1.54 2.28 23.63
C ALA A 125 -0.29 2.21 24.54
N THR A 126 0.71 1.41 24.18
CA THR A 126 1.91 1.18 25.02
C THR A 126 3.10 2.05 24.60
N ARG A 127 3.10 2.53 23.36
CA ARG A 127 4.17 3.33 22.75
C ARG A 127 3.68 4.70 22.29
N ALA A 128 2.97 5.40 23.18
CA ALA A 128 2.49 6.76 22.94
C ALA A 128 3.64 7.75 22.66
N ASP A 129 4.86 7.45 23.16
CA ASP A 129 6.11 8.16 22.86
C ASP A 129 6.44 8.21 21.36
N ILE A 130 5.99 7.20 20.61
CA ILE A 130 6.17 7.08 19.16
C ILE A 130 4.89 7.43 18.40
N ALA A 131 3.74 6.91 18.86
CA ALA A 131 2.47 7.10 18.18
C ALA A 131 2.09 8.58 18.05
N THR A 132 2.28 9.35 19.12
CA THR A 132 1.90 10.78 19.15
C THR A 132 2.68 11.63 18.14
N PRO A 133 4.02 11.62 18.10
CA PRO A 133 4.77 12.41 17.12
C PRO A 133 4.52 11.94 15.68
N MET A 134 4.36 10.63 15.44
CA MET A 134 4.01 10.12 14.11
C MET A 134 2.62 10.59 13.66
N LEU A 135 1.61 10.51 14.53
CA LEU A 135 0.26 10.99 14.21
C LEU A 135 0.25 12.49 13.92
N ASN A 136 1.02 13.28 14.69
CA ASN A 136 1.15 14.72 14.43
C ASN A 136 1.81 15.00 13.07
N SER A 137 2.85 14.24 12.73
CA SER A 137 3.54 14.35 11.43
C SER A 137 2.63 13.96 10.27
N LEU A 138 1.87 12.87 10.42
CA LEU A 138 0.87 12.44 9.45
C LEU A 138 -0.20 13.53 9.24
N ARG A 139 -0.76 14.08 10.32
CA ARG A 139 -1.76 15.17 10.24
C ARG A 139 -1.20 16.42 9.59
N LEU A 140 0.05 16.78 9.88
CA LEU A 140 0.72 17.89 9.23
C LEU A 140 0.84 17.65 7.73
N TRP A 141 1.31 16.47 7.32
CA TRP A 141 1.44 16.09 5.92
C TRP A 141 0.09 16.12 5.18
N LEU A 142 -0.97 15.57 5.78
CA LEU A 142 -2.33 15.62 5.22
C LEU A 142 -2.80 17.07 5.00
N LYS A 143 -2.53 17.95 5.96
CA LYS A 143 -2.88 19.37 5.87
C LYS A 143 -2.09 20.07 4.76
N THR A 144 -0.78 19.88 4.70
CA THR A 144 0.09 20.59 3.75
C THR A 144 -0.11 20.13 2.31
N THR A 145 -0.53 18.89 2.11
CA THR A 145 -0.84 18.33 0.78
C THR A 145 -2.27 18.65 0.31
N GLY A 146 -3.11 19.27 1.15
CA GLY A 146 -4.50 19.53 0.82
C GLY A 146 -5.33 18.26 0.66
N ALA A 147 -5.03 17.22 1.46
CA ALA A 147 -5.73 15.95 1.42
C ALA A 147 -7.25 16.13 1.64
N LYS A 148 -8.04 15.33 0.92
CA LYS A 148 -9.51 15.32 1.04
C LYS A 148 -9.93 14.22 1.99
N PHE A 149 -10.86 14.52 2.89
CA PHE A 149 -11.30 13.59 3.91
C PHE A 149 -12.62 12.91 3.52
N PRO A 150 -12.86 11.66 3.96
CA PRO A 150 -14.15 11.02 3.77
C PRO A 150 -15.24 11.78 4.54
N THR A 151 -16.44 11.79 4.00
CA THR A 151 -17.63 12.34 4.66
C THR A 151 -18.63 11.23 4.92
N PRO A 152 -19.44 11.30 5.99
CA PRO A 152 -20.49 10.33 6.23
C PRO A 152 -21.43 10.18 5.02
N ASP A 153 -21.70 8.94 4.64
CA ASP A 153 -22.69 8.61 3.59
C ASP A 153 -24.10 8.64 4.20
N PRO A 154 -24.99 9.55 3.78
CA PRO A 154 -26.34 9.65 4.32
C PRO A 154 -27.22 8.44 3.99
N ASP A 155 -26.88 7.67 2.95
CA ASP A 155 -27.65 6.51 2.49
C ASP A 155 -27.12 5.18 3.06
N PHE A 156 -26.11 5.24 3.94
CA PHE A 156 -25.52 4.07 4.54
C PHE A 156 -26.52 3.28 5.40
N ASP A 157 -26.64 1.99 5.09
CA ASP A 157 -27.52 1.06 5.80
C ASP A 157 -26.68 -0.08 6.41
N PRO A 158 -26.53 -0.14 7.75
CA PRO A 158 -25.72 -1.15 8.41
C PRO A 158 -26.27 -2.56 8.23
N ALA A 159 -27.59 -2.73 8.11
CA ALA A 159 -28.21 -4.03 7.91
C ALA A 159 -27.92 -4.57 6.50
N LYS A 160 -27.94 -3.70 5.47
CA LYS A 160 -27.52 -4.08 4.10
C LYS A 160 -26.04 -4.41 4.03
N ARG A 161 -25.17 -3.66 4.74
CA ARG A 161 -23.73 -3.98 4.83
C ARG A 161 -23.53 -5.36 5.45
N GLU A 162 -24.16 -5.65 6.58
CA GLU A 162 -24.03 -6.94 7.27
C GLU A 162 -24.56 -8.10 6.44
N ALA A 163 -25.71 -7.93 5.78
CA ALA A 163 -26.29 -8.92 4.87
C ALA A 163 -25.35 -9.24 3.70
N ARG A 164 -24.74 -8.20 3.09
CA ARG A 164 -23.73 -8.37 2.03
C ARG A 164 -22.50 -9.13 2.54
N TRP A 165 -21.97 -8.76 3.70
CA TRP A 165 -20.82 -9.44 4.30
C TRP A 165 -21.09 -10.91 4.61
N THR A 166 -22.26 -11.20 5.15
CA THR A 166 -22.71 -12.57 5.39
C THR A 166 -22.76 -13.36 4.09
N ASN A 167 -23.39 -12.82 3.04
CA ASN A 167 -23.48 -13.48 1.73
C ASN A 167 -22.11 -13.75 1.10
N LEU A 168 -21.19 -12.77 1.17
CA LEU A 168 -19.82 -12.94 0.68
C LEU A 168 -19.11 -14.09 1.39
N LYS A 169 -19.22 -14.19 2.72
CA LYS A 169 -18.55 -15.23 3.52
C LYS A 169 -19.17 -16.63 3.33
N THR A 170 -20.49 -16.73 3.17
CA THR A 170 -21.16 -18.04 3.13
C THR A 170 -21.26 -18.59 1.72
N THR A 171 -21.83 -17.82 0.79
CA THR A 171 -22.12 -18.26 -0.58
C THR A 171 -21.04 -17.80 -1.55
N GLY A 172 -20.61 -16.54 -1.42
CA GLY A 172 -19.63 -15.92 -2.32
C GLY A 172 -18.29 -16.65 -2.32
N MET A 173 -17.73 -16.94 -1.13
CA MET A 173 -16.45 -17.66 -1.02
C MET A 173 -16.52 -19.05 -1.67
N GLN A 174 -17.55 -19.83 -1.38
CA GLN A 174 -17.72 -21.18 -1.96
C GLN A 174 -17.85 -21.13 -3.49
N GLN A 175 -18.60 -20.14 -4.00
CA GLN A 175 -18.73 -19.94 -5.44
C GLN A 175 -17.40 -19.56 -6.09
N LEU A 176 -16.66 -18.63 -5.49
CA LEU A 176 -15.35 -18.19 -5.96
C LEU A 176 -14.32 -19.33 -5.91
N GLU A 177 -14.28 -20.13 -4.85
CA GLU A 177 -13.41 -21.31 -4.76
C GLU A 177 -13.71 -22.31 -5.88
N LYS A 178 -15.00 -22.61 -6.11
CA LYS A 178 -15.43 -23.49 -7.20
C LYS A 178 -15.06 -22.94 -8.57
N GLN A 179 -15.25 -21.63 -8.78
CA GLN A 179 -14.84 -20.98 -10.02
C GLN A 179 -13.32 -21.03 -10.19
N HIS A 180 -12.55 -20.60 -9.20
CA HIS A 180 -11.10 -20.55 -9.26
C HIS A 180 -10.46 -21.93 -9.50
N ALA A 181 -11.01 -23.00 -8.91
CA ALA A 181 -10.55 -24.36 -9.15
C ALA A 181 -10.60 -24.77 -10.64
N ASN A 182 -11.52 -24.21 -11.42
CA ASN A 182 -11.63 -24.55 -12.84
C ASN A 182 -10.47 -23.99 -13.69
N PHE A 183 -9.80 -22.92 -13.25
CA PHE A 183 -8.60 -22.41 -13.93
C PHE A 183 -7.41 -23.36 -13.79
N LEU A 184 -7.45 -24.28 -12.82
CA LEU A 184 -6.43 -25.31 -12.60
C LEU A 184 -6.72 -26.60 -13.38
N ASN A 185 -7.84 -26.67 -14.11
CA ASN A 185 -8.17 -27.83 -14.92
C ASN A 185 -7.18 -27.96 -16.09
N GLU A 186 -6.66 -29.16 -16.33
CA GLU A 186 -5.72 -29.46 -17.42
C GLU A 186 -6.24 -29.05 -18.80
N ASN A 187 -7.57 -29.04 -18.97
CA ASN A 187 -8.23 -28.65 -20.22
C ASN A 187 -8.59 -27.16 -20.30
N PHE A 188 -8.29 -26.36 -19.27
CA PHE A 188 -8.51 -24.92 -19.31
C PHE A 188 -7.64 -24.31 -20.42
N LYS A 189 -8.28 -23.57 -21.32
CA LYS A 189 -7.60 -22.84 -22.39
C LYS A 189 -7.90 -21.36 -22.21
N PRO A 190 -6.90 -20.53 -21.85
CA PRO A 190 -7.09 -19.09 -21.86
C PRO A 190 -7.37 -18.61 -23.28
N ASN A 191 -7.99 -17.44 -23.39
CA ASN A 191 -8.12 -16.77 -24.68
C ASN A 191 -6.74 -16.34 -25.22
N LYS A 192 -6.73 -15.86 -26.47
CA LYS A 192 -5.51 -15.70 -27.27
C LYS A 192 -4.42 -14.83 -26.61
N ASP A 193 -4.82 -13.80 -25.87
CA ASP A 193 -3.95 -12.81 -25.22
C ASP A 193 -3.96 -12.92 -23.69
N TRP A 194 -4.61 -13.95 -23.16
CA TRP A 194 -4.82 -14.23 -21.73
C TRP A 194 -5.68 -13.19 -20.98
N TRP A 195 -6.06 -12.09 -21.62
CA TRP A 195 -6.77 -10.99 -20.98
C TRP A 195 -8.27 -11.25 -20.94
N GLU A 196 -8.92 -11.07 -19.78
CA GLU A 196 -10.34 -11.44 -19.61
C GLU A 196 -10.64 -12.91 -19.93
N SER A 197 -9.62 -13.79 -19.87
CA SER A 197 -9.83 -15.23 -19.93
C SER A 197 -10.81 -15.64 -18.85
N SER A 198 -12.04 -15.93 -19.23
CA SER A 198 -13.07 -16.43 -18.35
C SER A 198 -13.24 -17.92 -18.55
N LEU A 199 -13.72 -18.58 -17.51
CA LEU A 199 -14.34 -19.89 -17.66
C LEU A 199 -15.58 -19.66 -18.53
N ALA A 200 -15.70 -20.37 -19.65
CA ALA A 200 -16.95 -20.37 -20.39
C ALA A 200 -18.06 -20.88 -19.46
N ASP A 201 -19.21 -20.19 -19.45
CA ASP A 201 -20.40 -20.58 -18.68
C ASP A 201 -20.87 -22.01 -19.00
#